data_AF-A0A4R4MW19-F1
#
_entry.id   AF-A0A4R4MW19-F1
#
_cell.length_a   1.000
_cell.length_b   1.000
_cell.length_c   1.000
_cell.angle_alpha   90.00
_cell.angle_beta   90.00
_cell.angle_gamma   90.00
#
_symmetry.space_group_name_H-M   'P 1'
#
loop_
_entity.id
_entity.type
_entity.pdbx_description
1 polymer ?
#
loop_
_entity_poly.entity_id
_entity_poly.type
_entity_poly.pdbx_seq_one_letter_code
_entity_poly.pdbx_strand_id
1 'polypeptide(L)'
;MLGSPHPRSCALDLELDGLDVSFDHTAVAAPRIRDLLPIYRDLLGGRHGGGGGDNRTVGYRTLQLTYANGGKVELMEPLAGSTFFDSFFELTRGRGGVHHLNFHVRDLGAAVARLAARGYRLHGLNTADPRWREVFLHPKEAHGVLIQLAQPGPRLSDEPRPSLEEVLSGHGRNGDGVPSP
;
A
#
# COMPACT_ATOMS: atom_id res chain seq x y z
N MET A 1 48.99 -18.85 -20.24
CA MET A 1 47.72 -18.10 -20.33
C MET A 1 47.35 -17.67 -18.93
N LEU A 2 47.52 -16.38 -18.63
CA LEU A 2 47.16 -15.77 -17.35
C LEU A 2 45.64 -15.64 -17.30
N GLY A 3 45.00 -16.32 -16.35
CA GLY A 3 43.57 -16.19 -16.13
C GLY A 3 43.24 -14.78 -15.65
N SER A 4 42.44 -14.06 -16.43
CA SER A 4 41.89 -12.77 -16.02
C SER A 4 41.15 -12.92 -14.70
N PRO A 5 41.40 -12.05 -13.69
CA PRO A 5 40.57 -12.02 -12.50
C PRO A 5 39.17 -11.58 -12.95
N HIS A 6 38.16 -12.42 -12.69
CA HIS A 6 36.78 -11.97 -12.76
C HIS A 6 36.65 -10.73 -11.86
N PRO A 7 36.10 -9.60 -12.34
CA PRO A 7 35.80 -8.50 -11.47
C PRO A 7 34.86 -9.04 -10.39
N ARG A 8 35.27 -8.90 -9.12
CA ARG A 8 34.37 -9.13 -7.99
C ARG A 8 33.15 -8.28 -8.27
N SER A 9 31.98 -8.92 -8.39
CA SER A 9 30.70 -8.22 -8.40
C SER A 9 30.74 -7.24 -7.24
N CYS A 10 30.76 -5.95 -7.57
CA CYS A 10 30.52 -4.89 -6.61
C CYS A 10 29.08 -5.15 -6.18
N ALA A 11 28.89 -5.84 -5.05
CA ALA A 11 27.57 -5.90 -4.43
C ALA A 11 27.10 -4.46 -4.35
N LEU A 12 26.03 -4.13 -5.05
CA LEU A 12 25.40 -2.82 -4.93
C LEU A 12 25.13 -2.65 -3.44
N ASP A 13 25.70 -1.62 -2.82
CA ASP A 13 25.43 -1.29 -1.42
C ASP A 13 24.01 -0.74 -1.35
N LEU A 14 23.02 -1.63 -1.36
CA LEU A 14 21.63 -1.25 -1.25
C LEU A 14 21.31 -1.01 0.22
N GLU A 15 20.82 0.17 0.55
CA GLU A 15 20.62 0.62 1.94
C GLU A 15 19.81 -0.35 2.81
N LEU A 16 18.85 -1.03 2.19
CA LEU A 16 17.92 -1.94 2.85
C LEU A 16 18.27 -3.41 2.62
N ASP A 17 19.50 -3.71 2.19
CA ASP A 17 19.96 -5.09 2.03
C ASP A 17 19.82 -5.89 3.33
N GLY A 18 19.36 -7.13 3.17
CA GLY A 18 19.03 -8.03 4.26
C GLY A 18 17.70 -7.73 4.97
N LEU A 19 16.90 -6.75 4.50
CA LEU A 19 15.54 -6.49 5.01
C LEU A 19 14.43 -7.01 4.10
N ASP A 20 14.77 -7.82 3.09
CA ASP A 20 13.84 -8.50 2.19
C ASP A 20 12.81 -7.55 1.55
N VAL A 21 13.30 -6.42 1.03
CA VAL A 21 12.45 -5.42 0.40
C VAL A 21 11.75 -6.00 -0.82
N SER A 22 10.42 -5.94 -0.85
CA SER A 22 9.63 -6.41 -1.99
C SER A 22 8.51 -5.45 -2.31
N PHE A 23 8.34 -5.11 -3.58
CA PHE A 23 7.17 -4.37 -4.04
C PHE A 23 5.89 -5.19 -3.80
N ASP A 24 4.90 -4.62 -3.12
CA ASP A 24 3.64 -5.31 -2.81
C ASP A 24 2.50 -4.84 -3.71
N HIS A 25 2.20 -3.53 -3.71
CA HIS A 25 1.10 -2.99 -4.50
C HIS A 25 1.27 -1.51 -4.85
N THR A 26 0.52 -1.09 -5.86
CA THR A 26 0.22 0.33 -6.11
C THR A 26 -1.16 0.64 -5.54
N ALA A 27 -1.26 1.67 -4.70
CA ALA A 27 -2.53 2.15 -4.21
C ALA A 27 -3.09 3.23 -5.14
N VAL A 28 -4.36 3.10 -5.53
CA VAL A 28 -5.08 4.05 -6.38
C VAL A 28 -6.31 4.52 -5.63
N ALA A 29 -6.36 5.82 -5.32
CA ALA A 29 -7.46 6.42 -4.61
C ALA A 29 -8.38 7.19 -5.57
N ALA A 30 -9.68 7.09 -5.34
CA ALA A 30 -10.70 7.88 -6.02
C ALA A 30 -11.80 8.26 -5.03
N PRO A 31 -12.67 9.23 -5.36
CA PRO A 31 -13.84 9.52 -4.52
C PRO A 31 -14.70 8.28 -4.25
N ARG A 32 -14.74 7.32 -5.20
CA ARG A 32 -15.49 6.07 -5.10
C ARG A 32 -14.69 4.92 -5.71
N ILE A 33 -14.49 3.83 -4.97
CA ILE A 33 -13.91 2.58 -5.49
C ILE A 33 -14.76 2.06 -6.65
N ARG A 34 -16.09 2.22 -6.59
CA ARG A 34 -17.02 1.80 -7.64
C ARG A 34 -16.67 2.39 -9.02
N ASP A 35 -16.12 3.62 -9.07
CA ASP A 35 -15.72 4.26 -10.33
C ASP A 35 -14.43 3.66 -10.92
N LEU A 36 -13.63 2.97 -10.11
CA LEU A 36 -12.37 2.33 -10.53
C LEU A 36 -12.61 0.90 -11.06
N LEU A 37 -13.64 0.21 -10.58
CA LEU A 37 -13.90 -1.20 -10.93
C LEU A 37 -14.04 -1.47 -12.44
N PRO A 38 -14.72 -0.63 -13.25
CA PRO A 38 -14.82 -0.87 -14.68
C PRO A 38 -13.46 -1.01 -15.38
N ILE A 39 -12.43 -0.31 -14.88
CA ILE A 39 -11.08 -0.38 -15.44
C ILE A 39 -10.29 -1.49 -14.75
N TYR A 40 -10.12 -1.41 -13.43
CA TYR A 40 -9.17 -2.25 -12.72
C TYR A 40 -9.65 -3.70 -12.57
N ARG A 41 -10.96 -3.92 -12.45
CA ARG A 41 -11.57 -5.25 -12.35
C ARG A 41 -12.05 -5.74 -13.71
N ASP A 42 -12.93 -4.99 -14.37
CA ASP A 42 -13.68 -5.51 -15.53
C ASP A 42 -12.83 -5.52 -16.81
N LEU A 43 -12.15 -4.41 -17.12
CA LEU A 43 -11.30 -4.31 -18.30
C LEU A 43 -9.97 -5.06 -18.13
N LEU A 44 -9.27 -4.85 -17.01
CA LEU A 44 -7.92 -5.40 -16.78
C LEU A 44 -7.93 -6.80 -16.13
N GLY A 45 -9.10 -7.30 -15.72
CA GLY A 45 -9.24 -8.65 -15.15
C GLY A 45 -8.75 -8.81 -13.71
N GLY A 46 -8.69 -7.72 -12.94
CA GLY A 46 -8.30 -7.77 -11.53
C GLY A 46 -9.25 -8.63 -10.70
N ARG A 47 -8.70 -9.60 -9.95
CA ARG A 47 -9.50 -10.53 -9.14
C ARG A 47 -9.44 -10.15 -7.67
N HIS A 48 -10.61 -10.04 -7.05
CA HIS A 48 -10.69 -9.82 -5.61
C HIS A 48 -10.51 -11.14 -4.85
N GLY A 49 -9.50 -11.19 -3.97
CA GLY A 49 -9.14 -12.37 -3.20
C GLY A 49 -9.55 -12.33 -1.71
N GLY A 50 -10.43 -11.41 -1.34
CA GLY A 50 -10.88 -11.20 0.05
C GLY A 50 -10.03 -10.21 0.86
N GLY A 51 -9.19 -9.42 0.20
CA GLY A 51 -8.40 -8.35 0.82
C GLY A 51 -9.08 -7.00 0.70
N GLY A 52 -9.15 -6.26 1.80
CA GLY A 52 -9.85 -4.97 1.86
C GLY A 52 -10.71 -4.85 3.12
N GLY A 53 -11.24 -3.65 3.35
CA GLY A 53 -12.03 -3.31 4.52
C GLY A 53 -11.84 -1.85 4.92
N ASP A 54 -12.36 -1.52 6.10
CA ASP A 54 -12.41 -0.14 6.58
C ASP A 54 -11.31 0.11 7.61
N ASN A 55 -10.53 1.17 7.39
CA ASN A 55 -9.74 1.78 8.42
C ASN A 55 -10.54 2.94 9.01
N ARG A 56 -11.36 2.66 10.03
CA ARG A 56 -12.23 3.66 10.67
C ARG A 56 -11.48 4.68 11.51
N THR A 57 -10.28 4.33 11.99
CA THR A 57 -9.42 5.25 12.75
C THR A 57 -8.84 6.33 11.83
N VAL A 58 -8.42 5.95 10.62
CA VAL A 58 -7.82 6.89 9.67
C VAL A 58 -8.86 7.48 8.70
N GLY A 59 -9.97 6.77 8.44
CA GLY A 59 -11.10 7.27 7.67
C GLY A 59 -11.08 6.86 6.19
N TYR A 60 -10.64 5.65 5.84
CA TYR A 60 -10.69 5.18 4.45
C TYR A 60 -11.15 3.72 4.35
N ARG A 61 -11.66 3.34 3.17
CA ARG A 61 -11.91 1.96 2.76
C ARG A 61 -10.89 1.53 1.73
N THR A 62 -10.50 0.26 1.76
CA THR A 62 -9.67 -0.35 0.72
C THR A 62 -10.29 -1.60 0.11
N LEU A 63 -9.95 -1.89 -1.14
CA LEU A 63 -10.30 -3.11 -1.87
C LEU A 63 -9.08 -3.58 -2.67
N GLN A 64 -8.59 -4.77 -2.40
CA GLN A 64 -7.42 -5.32 -3.08
C GLN A 64 -7.82 -6.19 -4.27
N LEU A 65 -7.16 -5.97 -5.40
CA LEU A 65 -7.25 -6.77 -6.62
C LEU A 65 -5.88 -7.39 -6.92
N THR A 66 -5.88 -8.66 -7.34
CA THR A 66 -4.68 -9.40 -7.75
C THR A 66 -4.78 -9.82 -9.20
N TYR A 67 -3.65 -9.84 -9.89
CA TYR A 67 -3.54 -10.18 -11.32
C TYR A 67 -2.75 -11.48 -11.53
N ALA A 68 -2.71 -11.96 -12.78
CA ALA A 68 -2.18 -13.29 -13.12
C ALA A 68 -0.71 -13.51 -12.70
N ASN A 69 0.10 -12.45 -12.64
CA ASN A 69 1.49 -12.51 -12.21
C ASN A 69 1.67 -12.33 -10.68
N GLY A 70 0.59 -12.31 -9.91
CA GLY A 70 0.61 -12.03 -8.47
C GLY A 70 0.73 -10.55 -8.12
N GLY A 71 0.86 -9.66 -9.11
CA GLY A 71 0.84 -8.21 -8.92
C GLY A 71 -0.49 -7.75 -8.34
N LYS A 72 -0.47 -6.66 -7.57
CA LYS A 72 -1.63 -6.17 -6.84
C LYS A 72 -1.85 -4.67 -7.06
N VAL A 73 -3.12 -4.30 -7.04
CA VAL A 73 -3.57 -2.92 -6.91
C VAL A 73 -4.50 -2.85 -5.70
N GLU A 74 -4.29 -1.85 -4.85
CA GLU A 74 -5.21 -1.52 -3.77
C GLU A 74 -6.02 -0.30 -4.20
N LEU A 75 -7.35 -0.46 -4.30
CA LEU A 75 -8.26 0.63 -4.57
C LEU A 75 -8.68 1.25 -3.24
N MET A 76 -8.73 2.58 -3.17
CA MET A 76 -9.06 3.30 -1.95
C MET A 76 -10.14 4.37 -2.17
N GLU A 77 -10.96 4.60 -1.15
CA GLU A 77 -11.91 5.71 -1.07
C GLU A 77 -12.01 6.25 0.36
N PRO A 78 -12.39 7.53 0.56
CA PRO A 78 -12.70 8.04 1.89
C PRO A 78 -13.96 7.35 2.45
N LEU A 79 -13.97 7.13 3.77
CA LEU A 79 -15.22 6.87 4.47
C LEU A 79 -16.06 8.15 4.56
N ALA A 80 -17.37 8.00 4.78
CA ALA A 80 -18.28 9.13 4.92
C ALA A 80 -17.79 10.11 6.01
N GLY A 81 -17.67 11.40 5.64
CA GLY A 81 -17.20 12.46 6.54
C GLY A 81 -15.69 12.48 6.82
N SER A 82 -14.92 11.60 6.19
CA SER A 82 -13.45 11.61 6.30
C SER A 82 -12.83 12.73 5.47
N THR A 83 -11.81 13.36 6.03
CA THR A 83 -10.97 14.37 5.35
C THR A 83 -9.61 13.81 4.90
N PHE A 84 -9.39 12.50 5.06
CA PHE A 84 -8.08 11.86 4.85
C PHE A 84 -7.51 12.10 3.44
N PHE A 85 -8.37 12.13 2.43
CA PHE A 85 -7.98 12.34 1.03
C PHE A 85 -8.17 13.79 0.54
N ASP A 86 -8.57 14.75 1.37
CA ASP A 86 -8.94 16.10 0.92
C ASP A 86 -7.80 16.77 0.15
N SER A 87 -6.60 16.83 0.76
CA SER A 87 -5.42 17.42 0.09
C SER A 87 -5.02 16.65 -1.16
N PHE A 88 -5.19 15.32 -1.18
CA PHE A 88 -4.91 14.50 -2.37
C PHE A 88 -5.89 14.79 -3.51
N PHE A 89 -7.18 14.92 -3.19
CA PHE A 89 -8.21 15.25 -4.19
C PHE A 89 -8.10 16.69 -4.66
N GLU A 90 -7.71 17.63 -3.80
CA GLU A 90 -7.39 19.00 -4.23
C GLU A 90 -6.27 19.00 -5.28
N LEU A 91 -5.15 18.30 -5.00
CA LEU A 91 -4.01 18.19 -5.92
C LEU A 91 -4.38 17.50 -7.24
N THR A 92 -5.28 16.51 -7.20
CA THR A 92 -5.70 15.75 -8.39
C THR A 92 -6.94 16.32 -9.10
N ARG A 93 -7.44 17.49 -8.65
CA ARG A 93 -8.66 18.14 -9.17
C ARG A 93 -9.89 17.23 -9.09
N GLY A 94 -10.02 16.51 -7.98
CA GLY A 94 -11.14 15.62 -7.67
C GLY A 94 -11.17 14.31 -8.44
N ARG A 95 -10.22 14.05 -9.36
CA ARG A 95 -10.22 12.85 -10.19
C ARG A 95 -9.69 11.60 -9.48
N GLY A 96 -8.89 11.78 -8.42
CA GLY A 96 -8.11 10.71 -7.83
C GLY A 96 -6.86 10.37 -8.66
N GLY A 97 -6.26 9.21 -8.39
CA GLY A 97 -5.06 8.73 -9.06
C GLY A 97 -4.23 7.79 -8.19
N VAL A 98 -2.97 7.58 -8.59
CA VAL A 98 -2.00 6.82 -7.78
C VAL A 98 -1.73 7.58 -6.49
N HIS A 99 -2.06 6.95 -5.35
CA HIS A 99 -1.87 7.53 -4.04
C HIS A 99 -0.48 7.21 -3.48
N HIS A 100 -0.07 5.95 -3.50
CA HIS A 100 1.26 5.54 -3.03
C HIS A 100 1.73 4.24 -3.68
N LEU A 101 3.03 3.99 -3.64
CA LEU A 101 3.64 2.68 -3.89
C LEU A 101 3.99 2.04 -2.55
N ASN A 102 3.61 0.77 -2.34
CA ASN A 102 3.89 0.06 -1.10
C ASN A 102 4.96 -1.02 -1.29
N PHE A 103 5.94 -1.03 -0.40
CA PHE A 103 6.98 -2.06 -0.32
C PHE A 103 6.94 -2.72 1.05
N HIS A 104 6.96 -4.04 1.06
CA HIS A 104 7.18 -4.77 2.30
C HIS A 104 8.64 -4.75 2.72
N VAL A 105 8.86 -4.72 4.03
CA VAL A 105 10.15 -4.91 4.69
C VAL A 105 9.99 -5.92 5.82
N ARG A 106 11.00 -6.75 6.05
CA ARG A 106 10.99 -7.75 7.14
C ARG A 106 11.05 -7.10 8.52
N ASP A 107 11.76 -6.00 8.65
CA ASP A 107 11.90 -5.23 9.89
C ASP A 107 11.81 -3.72 9.61
N LEU A 108 10.65 -3.14 9.96
CA LEU A 108 10.37 -1.72 9.78
C LEU A 108 11.24 -0.84 10.67
N GLY A 109 11.54 -1.28 11.89
CA GLY A 109 12.37 -0.52 12.83
C GLY A 109 13.80 -0.37 12.30
N ALA A 110 14.36 -1.46 11.79
CA ALA A 110 15.66 -1.45 11.12
C ALA A 110 15.64 -0.57 9.85
N ALA A 111 14.60 -0.66 9.02
CA ALA A 111 14.47 0.16 7.82
C ALA A 111 14.42 1.67 8.16
N VAL A 112 13.59 2.06 9.13
CA VAL A 112 13.49 3.44 9.62
C VAL A 112 14.83 3.96 10.12
N ALA A 113 15.54 3.18 10.95
CA ALA A 113 16.83 3.58 11.50
C ALA A 113 17.87 3.82 10.39
N ARG A 114 17.96 2.93 9.39
CA ARG A 114 18.90 3.08 8.27
C ARG A 114 18.57 4.28 7.40
N LEU A 115 17.31 4.49 7.05
CA LEU A 115 16.89 5.62 6.22
C LEU A 115 17.09 6.96 6.94
N ALA A 116 16.76 7.03 8.23
CA ALA A 116 17.00 8.23 9.03
C ALA A 116 18.50 8.55 9.15
N ALA A 117 19.37 7.54 9.31
CA ALA A 117 20.82 7.73 9.35
C ALA A 117 21.39 8.27 8.02
N ARG A 118 20.71 8.02 6.89
CA ARG A 118 21.03 8.57 5.57
C ARG A 118 20.37 9.93 5.30
N GLY A 119 19.61 10.47 6.25
CA GLY A 119 18.99 11.80 6.15
C GLY A 119 17.65 11.83 5.40
N TYR A 120 17.06 10.68 5.07
CA TYR A 120 15.74 10.64 4.45
C TYR A 120 14.65 11.15 5.40
N ARG A 121 13.72 11.95 4.87
CA ARG A 121 12.56 12.43 5.63
C ARG A 121 11.44 11.41 5.58
N LEU A 122 11.22 10.79 6.73
CA LEU A 122 10.12 9.85 6.96
C LEU A 122 8.96 10.55 7.69
N HIS A 123 7.73 10.12 7.44
CA HIS A 123 6.54 10.59 8.14
C HIS A 123 5.55 9.47 8.39
N GLY A 124 4.62 9.70 9.31
CA GLY A 124 3.50 8.78 9.56
C GLY A 124 3.93 7.42 10.09
N LEU A 125 5.04 7.32 10.85
CA LEU A 125 5.43 6.07 11.48
C LEU A 125 4.30 5.59 12.40
N ASN A 126 3.70 4.46 12.04
CA ASN A 126 2.65 3.82 12.82
C ASN A 126 3.04 2.38 13.10
N THR A 127 3.15 2.06 14.38
CA THR A 127 3.49 0.71 14.87
C THR A 127 2.45 0.17 15.85
N ALA A 128 1.30 0.85 15.96
CA ALA A 128 0.27 0.54 16.93
C ALA A 128 -0.42 -0.80 16.66
N ASP A 129 -0.63 -1.14 15.38
CA ASP A 129 -1.18 -2.44 15.00
C ASP A 129 -0.04 -3.45 14.74
N PRO A 130 0.10 -4.51 15.55
CA PRO A 130 1.10 -5.56 15.30
C PRO A 130 0.85 -6.33 14.00
N ARG A 131 -0.35 -6.24 13.42
CA ARG A 131 -0.72 -6.88 12.15
C ARG A 131 -0.30 -6.06 10.93
N TRP A 132 -0.08 -4.76 11.12
CA TRP A 132 0.35 -3.86 10.07
C TRP A 132 1.08 -2.66 10.64
N ARG A 133 2.36 -2.56 10.35
CA ARG A 133 3.19 -1.40 10.72
C ARG A 133 3.67 -0.71 9.47
N GLU A 134 3.71 0.61 9.47
CA GLU A 134 4.06 1.36 8.28
C GLU A 134 4.79 2.67 8.59
N VAL A 135 5.51 3.16 7.58
CA VAL A 135 6.07 4.51 7.53
C VAL A 135 6.08 4.95 6.07
N PHE A 136 6.07 6.26 5.85
CA PHE A 136 6.08 6.84 4.52
C PHE A 136 7.35 7.66 4.29
N LEU A 137 7.97 7.48 3.13
CA LEU A 137 8.97 8.37 2.58
C LEU A 137 8.26 9.54 1.89
N HIS A 138 8.62 10.76 2.28
CA HIS A 138 7.95 11.95 1.79
C HIS A 138 8.15 12.13 0.27
N PRO A 139 7.14 12.59 -0.51
CA PRO A 139 7.26 12.75 -1.96
C PRO A 139 8.44 13.62 -2.43
N LYS A 140 8.86 14.59 -1.60
CA LYS A 140 10.06 15.42 -1.85
C LYS A 140 11.36 14.60 -1.91
N GLU A 141 11.43 13.49 -1.21
CA GLU A 141 12.56 12.56 -1.22
C GLU A 141 12.45 11.51 -2.34
N ALA A 142 11.24 11.34 -2.88
CA ALA A 142 10.87 10.26 -3.81
C ALA A 142 10.31 10.79 -5.14
N HIS A 143 10.84 11.92 -5.62
CA HIS A 143 10.52 12.50 -6.94
C HIS A 143 9.01 12.68 -7.23
N GLY A 144 8.25 13.07 -6.20
CA GLY A 144 6.82 13.31 -6.30
C GLY A 144 5.94 12.09 -6.00
N VAL A 145 6.51 10.92 -5.72
CA VAL A 145 5.78 9.70 -5.37
C VAL A 145 5.78 9.51 -3.85
N LEU A 146 4.60 9.27 -3.26
CA LEU A 146 4.52 8.81 -1.88
C LEU A 146 4.89 7.31 -1.85
N ILE A 147 5.93 6.96 -1.08
CA ILE A 147 6.37 5.56 -0.94
C ILE A 147 6.10 5.11 0.49
N GLN A 148 5.38 4.01 0.63
CA GLN A 148 5.14 3.35 1.89
C GLN A 148 6.11 2.18 2.05
N LEU A 149 6.72 2.09 3.23
CA LEU A 149 7.33 0.85 3.73
C LEU A 149 6.40 0.25 4.77
N ALA A 150 6.06 -1.01 4.61
CA ALA A 150 5.18 -1.73 5.53
C ALA A 150 5.81 -3.03 6.01
N GLN A 151 5.60 -3.35 7.28
CA GLN A 151 5.89 -4.67 7.82
C GLN A 151 4.54 -5.35 8.12
N PRO A 152 4.11 -6.32 7.30
CA PRO A 152 2.94 -7.10 7.60
C PRO A 152 3.22 -8.01 8.79
N GLY A 153 2.27 -8.10 9.72
CA GLY A 153 2.29 -9.06 10.80
C GLY A 153 1.81 -10.46 10.35
N PRO A 154 1.74 -11.41 11.29
CA PRO A 154 1.21 -12.74 10.98
C PRO A 154 -0.22 -12.66 10.45
N ARG A 155 -0.49 -13.33 9.32
CA ARG A 155 -1.84 -13.57 8.82
C ARG A 155 -2.38 -14.83 9.50
N LEU A 156 -3.50 -14.71 10.23
CA LEU A 156 -4.17 -15.88 10.76
C LEU A 156 -4.92 -16.58 9.62
N SER A 157 -4.81 -17.91 9.52
CA SER A 157 -5.41 -18.70 8.44
C SER A 157 -6.92 -18.59 8.35
N ASP A 158 -7.56 -18.34 9.49
CA ASP A 158 -9.01 -18.45 9.67
C ASP A 158 -9.72 -17.09 9.57
N GLU A 159 -9.00 -16.05 9.11
CA GLU A 159 -9.61 -14.73 9.03
C GLU A 159 -10.67 -14.65 7.93
N PRO A 160 -11.84 -14.03 8.24
CA PRO A 160 -12.88 -13.80 7.26
C PRO A 160 -12.34 -13.10 6.02
N ARG A 161 -12.67 -13.66 4.86
CA ARG A 161 -12.36 -13.07 3.56
C ARG A 161 -13.66 -12.52 2.99
N PRO A 162 -13.98 -11.23 3.25
CA PRO A 162 -15.21 -10.67 2.72
C PRO A 162 -15.18 -10.72 1.20
N SER A 163 -16.33 -10.97 0.61
CA SER A 163 -16.56 -10.76 -0.81
C SER A 163 -16.39 -9.29 -1.17
N LEU A 164 -16.25 -9.03 -2.48
CA LEU A 164 -16.17 -7.67 -3.00
C LEU A 164 -17.41 -6.85 -2.59
N GLU A 165 -18.61 -7.43 -2.63
CA GLU A 165 -19.83 -6.71 -2.27
C GLU A 165 -19.95 -6.47 -0.77
N GLU A 166 -19.48 -7.39 0.08
CA GLU A 166 -19.42 -7.15 1.53
C GLU A 166 -18.50 -5.97 1.84
N VAL A 167 -17.31 -5.88 1.21
CA VAL A 167 -16.44 -4.71 1.36
C VAL A 167 -17.15 -3.42 0.89
N LEU A 168 -17.72 -3.41 -0.32
CA LEU A 168 -18.35 -2.21 -0.88
C LEU A 168 -19.65 -1.79 -0.17
N SER A 169 -20.33 -2.71 0.52
CA SER A 169 -21.52 -2.39 1.32
C SER A 169 -21.17 -2.01 2.76
N GLY A 170 -19.89 -1.98 3.14
CA GLY A 170 -19.46 -1.70 4.51
C GLY A 170 -19.68 -2.84 5.49
N HIS A 171 -19.92 -4.05 5.00
CA HIS A 171 -20.01 -5.27 5.81
C HIS A 171 -18.72 -6.11 5.74
N GLY A 172 -17.67 -5.56 5.13
CA GLY A 172 -16.34 -6.15 5.10
C GLY A 172 -15.62 -6.06 6.44
N ARG A 173 -14.31 -6.30 6.41
CA ARG A 173 -13.47 -6.19 7.61
C ARG A 173 -13.57 -4.79 8.22
N ASN A 174 -13.84 -4.73 9.51
CA ASN A 174 -13.98 -3.50 10.31
C ASN A 174 -15.05 -2.50 9.81
N GLY A 175 -15.93 -2.89 8.88
CA GLY A 175 -16.96 -2.01 8.36
C GLY A 175 -18.08 -1.75 9.37
N ASP A 176 -18.82 -0.65 9.16
CA ASP A 176 -19.95 -0.23 9.99
C ASP A 176 -21.30 -0.23 9.25
N GLY A 177 -21.37 -0.95 8.12
CA GLY A 177 -22.55 -1.07 7.29
C GLY A 177 -22.82 0.15 6.41
N VAL A 178 -21.95 1.18 6.44
CA VAL A 178 -22.07 2.32 5.53
C VAL A 178 -21.50 1.94 4.16
N PRO A 179 -22.31 1.96 3.09
CA PRO A 179 -21.86 1.56 1.77
C PRO A 179 -20.92 2.60 1.15
N SER A 180 -20.11 2.12 0.21
CA SER A 180 -19.37 2.94 -0.75
C SER A 180 -20.36 3.85 -1.48
N PRO A 181 -20.07 5.16 -1.61
CA PRO A 181 -20.97 6.12 -2.26
C PRO A 181 -21.13 5.90 -3.77
#